data_AF-R8BJT7-F1
#
_entry.id   AF-R8BJT7-F1
#
_cell.length_a   1.000
_cell.length_b   1.000
_cell.length_c   1.000
_cell.angle_alpha   90.00
_cell.angle_beta   90.00
_cell.angle_gamma   90.00
#
_symmetry.space_group_name_H-M   'P 1'
#
loop_
_entity.id
_entity.type
_entity.pdbx_description
1 polymer ?
#
loop_
_entity_poly.entity_id
_entity_poly.type
_entity_poly.pdbx_seq_one_letter_code
_entity_poly.pdbx_strand_id
1 'polypeptide(L)'
;MVIINTKKKLAVLHNEARTLLTRLHANGDETDELVEFEVTEISTTLKMEAEANAKGWNVLWSTRANLKRTIIACGLPLITDWCGQSVMSYYYSVVLSQVGITSTMQQTGINGGLQIFNFLCSVSGIFMAERFGRRTMWLVSFGLMICSNILMIICSALYAEGISKNAGYGVVVILFLYDASFNIACNPLLYCYMVEVLPFYMRAKASAVAVTFSAVLLTFDAFVNSIALDAIGWKYYVVYLGLLFCWFSLIYFMFPETKSLVLEDIAVQFEGERAATVKAGIAAEDFVHGHSRVNEVKGGGGTTTAMVEA
;
A
#
# COMPACT_ATOMS: atom_id res chain seq x y z
N MET A 1 -5.73 8.00 -39.58
CA MET A 1 -4.27 7.78 -39.65
C MET A 1 -3.65 7.43 -38.28
N VAL A 2 -4.06 8.08 -37.18
CA VAL A 2 -3.58 7.77 -35.80
C VAL A 2 -3.86 6.33 -35.36
N ILE A 3 -5.06 5.80 -35.64
CA ILE A 3 -5.47 4.43 -35.22
C ILE A 3 -4.61 3.33 -35.85
N ILE A 4 -4.16 3.50 -37.10
CA ILE A 4 -3.32 2.50 -37.81
C ILE A 4 -1.91 2.50 -37.21
N ASN A 5 -1.40 3.67 -36.82
CA ASN A 5 -0.08 3.80 -36.18
C ASN A 5 -0.08 3.22 -34.76
N THR A 6 -1.18 3.35 -34.01
CA THR A 6 -1.34 2.73 -32.69
C THR A 6 -1.43 1.20 -32.79
N LYS A 7 -2.19 0.66 -33.76
CA LYS A 7 -2.28 -0.79 -33.98
C LYS A 7 -0.95 -1.41 -34.40
N LYS A 8 -0.17 -0.74 -35.27
CA LYS A 8 1.19 -1.19 -35.63
C LYS A 8 2.14 -1.15 -34.43
N LYS A 9 2.11 -0.08 -33.62
CA LYS A 9 2.90 -0.03 -32.38
C LYS A 9 2.51 -1.14 -31.40
N LEU A 10 1.22 -1.41 -31.23
CA LEU A 10 0.75 -2.49 -30.35
C LEU A 10 1.17 -3.88 -30.85
N ALA A 11 1.19 -4.10 -32.16
CA ALA A 11 1.61 -5.36 -32.75
C ALA A 11 3.14 -5.59 -32.62
N VAL A 12 3.94 -4.54 -32.76
CA VAL A 12 5.40 -4.58 -32.51
C VAL A 12 5.66 -4.85 -31.02
N LEU A 13 4.95 -4.15 -30.13
CA LEU A 13 5.01 -4.40 -28.68
C LEU A 13 4.56 -5.81 -28.30
N HIS A 14 3.57 -6.39 -28.98
CA HIS A 14 3.13 -7.77 -28.73
C HIS A 14 4.22 -8.79 -29.06
N ASN A 15 4.89 -8.64 -30.20
CA ASN A 15 5.97 -9.54 -30.58
C ASN A 15 7.18 -9.37 -29.65
N GLU A 16 7.55 -8.13 -29.31
CA GLU A 16 8.64 -7.86 -28.34
C GLU A 16 8.31 -8.40 -26.94
N ALA A 17 7.06 -8.24 -26.48
CA ALA A 17 6.59 -8.79 -25.21
C ALA A 17 6.62 -10.32 -25.23
N ARG A 18 6.16 -10.97 -26.31
CA ARG A 18 6.20 -12.44 -26.46
C ARG A 18 7.64 -12.94 -26.39
N THR A 19 8.58 -12.34 -27.12
CA THR A 19 9.99 -12.74 -27.09
C THR A 19 10.64 -12.54 -25.71
N LEU A 20 10.27 -11.48 -24.98
CA LEU A 20 10.74 -11.25 -23.61
C LEU A 20 10.19 -12.27 -22.62
N LEU A 21 8.89 -12.57 -22.69
CA LEU A 21 8.22 -13.55 -21.83
C LEU A 21 8.75 -14.97 -22.09
N THR A 22 8.93 -15.34 -23.36
CA THR A 22 9.57 -16.61 -23.73
C THR A 22 10.96 -16.74 -23.12
N ARG A 23 11.77 -15.67 -23.16
CA ARG A 23 13.13 -15.68 -22.63
C ARG A 23 13.18 -15.76 -21.09
N LEU A 24 12.25 -15.11 -20.41
CA LEU A 24 12.26 -14.97 -18.94
C LEU A 24 11.48 -16.09 -18.23
N HIS A 25 10.35 -16.52 -18.78
CA HIS A 25 9.43 -17.48 -18.13
C HIS A 25 9.45 -18.87 -18.76
N ALA A 26 9.67 -18.97 -20.08
CA ALA A 26 9.69 -20.26 -20.79
C ALA A 26 11.10 -20.74 -21.17
N ASN A 27 12.15 -20.09 -20.65
CA ASN A 27 13.55 -20.46 -20.87
C ASN A 27 13.95 -20.61 -22.37
N GLY A 28 13.26 -19.90 -23.26
CA GLY A 28 13.47 -19.96 -24.71
C GLY A 28 12.42 -20.76 -25.52
N ASP A 29 11.42 -21.38 -24.88
CA ASP A 29 10.37 -22.12 -25.59
C ASP A 29 9.16 -21.23 -25.95
N GLU A 30 9.00 -20.91 -27.24
CA GLU A 30 7.90 -20.06 -27.74
C GLU A 30 6.53 -20.76 -27.77
N THR A 31 6.50 -22.08 -27.53
CA THR A 31 5.30 -22.92 -27.61
C THR A 31 4.67 -23.25 -26.27
N ASP A 32 5.25 -22.77 -25.17
CA ASP A 32 4.70 -22.95 -23.83
C ASP A 32 3.33 -22.26 -23.70
N GLU A 33 2.31 -23.02 -23.26
CA GLU A 33 0.94 -22.54 -23.03
C GLU A 33 0.92 -21.37 -22.03
N LEU A 34 1.91 -21.29 -21.14
CA LEU A 34 2.10 -20.17 -20.21
C LEU A 34 2.31 -18.83 -20.92
N VAL A 35 3.11 -18.80 -21.98
CA VAL A 35 3.44 -17.55 -22.70
C VAL A 35 2.22 -17.04 -23.46
N GLU A 36 1.44 -17.93 -24.09
CA GLU A 36 0.20 -17.53 -24.77
C GLU A 36 -0.86 -17.01 -23.78
N PHE A 37 -0.95 -17.62 -22.60
CA PHE A 37 -1.82 -17.16 -21.53
C PHE A 37 -1.44 -15.76 -21.06
N GLU A 38 -0.17 -15.53 -20.70
CA GLU A 38 0.32 -14.24 -20.21
C GLU A 38 0.17 -13.12 -21.27
N VAL A 39 0.48 -13.41 -22.54
CA VAL A 39 0.28 -12.45 -23.64
C VAL A 39 -1.20 -12.09 -23.79
N THR A 40 -2.10 -13.08 -23.67
CA THR A 40 -3.54 -12.86 -23.75
C THR A 40 -4.04 -12.01 -22.59
N GLU A 41 -3.60 -12.28 -21.36
CA GLU A 41 -3.94 -11.52 -20.15
C GLU A 41 -3.47 -10.05 -20.26
N ILE A 42 -2.22 -9.84 -20.67
CA ILE A 42 -1.64 -8.50 -20.86
C ILE A 42 -2.42 -7.74 -21.95
N SER A 43 -2.71 -8.39 -23.08
CA SER A 43 -3.44 -7.77 -24.18
C SER A 43 -4.86 -7.34 -23.78
N THR A 44 -5.50 -8.13 -22.93
CA THR A 44 -6.84 -7.90 -22.41
C THR A 44 -6.83 -6.73 -21.42
N THR A 45 -5.84 -6.69 -20.53
CA THR A 45 -5.62 -5.59 -19.59
C THR A 45 -5.36 -4.26 -20.31
N LEU A 46 -4.54 -4.27 -21.37
CA LEU A 46 -4.25 -3.06 -22.17
C LEU A 46 -5.49 -2.52 -22.89
N LYS A 47 -6.38 -3.39 -23.37
CA LYS A 47 -7.66 -2.97 -23.97
C LYS A 47 -8.55 -2.29 -22.94
N MET A 48 -8.68 -2.88 -21.75
CA MET A 48 -9.45 -2.27 -20.65
C MET A 48 -8.85 -0.91 -20.24
N GLU A 49 -7.52 -0.79 -20.23
CA GLU A 49 -6.84 0.47 -19.93
C GLU A 49 -7.09 1.53 -21.00
N ALA A 50 -7.04 1.17 -22.29
CA ALA A 50 -7.31 2.09 -23.39
C ALA A 50 -8.75 2.64 -23.33
N GLU A 51 -9.72 1.77 -23.02
CA GLU A 51 -11.13 2.16 -22.84
C GLU A 51 -11.34 3.05 -21.60
N ALA A 52 -10.62 2.78 -20.52
CA ALA A 52 -10.67 3.62 -19.32
C ALA A 52 -9.93 4.96 -19.50
N ASN A 53 -8.83 4.99 -20.24
CA ASN A 53 -8.12 6.23 -20.55
C ASN A 53 -8.96 7.17 -21.42
N ALA A 54 -9.82 6.62 -22.30
CA ALA A 54 -10.78 7.40 -23.06
C ALA A 54 -11.76 8.19 -22.17
N LYS A 55 -12.01 7.75 -20.93
CA LYS A 55 -12.91 8.43 -19.96
C LYS A 55 -12.24 9.56 -19.17
N GLY A 56 -10.94 9.84 -19.38
CA GLY A 56 -10.23 10.98 -18.78
C GLY A 56 -10.09 10.91 -17.24
N TRP A 57 -10.06 12.06 -16.56
CA TRP A 57 -10.01 12.15 -15.09
C TRP A 57 -11.35 11.84 -14.42
N ASN A 58 -12.44 11.87 -15.19
CA ASN A 58 -13.79 11.59 -14.70
C ASN A 58 -13.97 10.15 -14.21
N VAL A 59 -13.06 9.25 -14.56
CA VAL A 59 -13.04 7.87 -14.06
C VAL A 59 -13.01 7.79 -12.53
N LEU A 60 -12.32 8.73 -11.87
CA LEU A 60 -12.16 8.73 -10.40
C LEU A 60 -13.51 8.87 -9.67
N TRP A 61 -14.40 9.72 -10.18
CA TRP A 61 -15.72 9.99 -9.58
C TRP A 61 -16.90 9.42 -10.39
N SER A 62 -16.63 8.72 -11.49
CA SER A 62 -17.67 8.20 -12.41
C SER A 62 -18.66 7.21 -11.76
N THR A 63 -18.19 6.42 -10.78
CA THR A 63 -19.00 5.38 -10.13
C THR A 63 -18.84 5.46 -8.62
N ARG A 64 -19.88 5.14 -7.85
CA ARG A 64 -19.81 5.10 -6.37
C ARG A 64 -18.69 4.18 -5.86
N ALA A 65 -18.39 3.09 -6.55
CA ALA A 65 -17.28 2.20 -6.24
C ALA A 65 -15.91 2.87 -6.44
N ASN A 66 -15.71 3.55 -7.57
CA ASN A 66 -14.48 4.28 -7.85
C ASN A 66 -14.26 5.43 -6.87
N LEU A 67 -15.33 6.15 -6.51
CA LEU A 67 -15.27 7.19 -5.49
C LEU A 67 -14.84 6.62 -4.13
N LYS A 68 -15.41 5.50 -3.70
CA LYS A 68 -14.99 4.81 -2.45
C LYS A 68 -13.50 4.42 -2.49
N ARG A 69 -13.03 3.86 -3.61
CA ARG A 69 -11.62 3.49 -3.81
C ARG A 69 -10.70 4.72 -3.74
N THR A 70 -11.08 5.81 -4.40
CA THR A 70 -10.31 7.07 -4.36
C THR A 70 -10.29 7.70 -2.97
N ILE A 71 -11.41 7.67 -2.23
CA ILE A 71 -11.46 8.15 -0.84
C ILE A 71 -10.53 7.33 0.06
N ILE A 72 -10.54 6.00 -0.07
CA ILE A 72 -9.63 5.13 0.71
C ILE A 72 -8.18 5.41 0.33
N ALA A 73 -7.87 5.55 -0.96
CA ALA A 73 -6.54 5.88 -1.44
C ALA A 73 -6.03 7.23 -0.90
N CYS A 74 -6.90 8.23 -0.74
CA CYS A 74 -6.54 9.53 -0.15
C CYS A 74 -6.53 9.50 1.39
N GLY A 75 -7.34 8.64 2.01
CA GLY A 75 -7.40 8.45 3.46
C GLY A 75 -6.16 7.76 4.02
N LEU A 76 -5.48 6.94 3.22
CA LEU A 76 -4.22 6.29 3.60
C LEU A 76 -3.11 7.31 3.94
N PRO A 77 -2.74 8.27 3.04
CA PRO A 77 -1.82 9.34 3.39
C PRO A 77 -2.27 10.18 4.58
N LEU A 78 -3.58 10.44 4.71
CA LEU A 78 -4.10 11.20 5.85
C LEU A 78 -3.77 10.52 7.18
N ILE A 79 -3.99 9.20 7.27
CA ILE A 79 -3.72 8.42 8.47
C ILE A 79 -2.22 8.36 8.77
N THR A 80 -1.36 8.24 7.74
CA THR A 80 0.09 8.17 7.93
C THR A 80 0.73 9.52 8.24
N ASP A 81 0.28 10.59 7.61
CA ASP A 81 0.87 11.92 7.80
C ASP A 81 0.40 12.49 9.16
N TRP A 82 -0.88 12.33 9.50
CA TRP A 82 -1.45 12.81 10.76
C TRP A 82 -1.32 11.81 11.92
N CYS A 83 -0.42 10.83 11.82
CA CYS A 83 -0.05 10.01 12.96
C CYS A 83 0.88 10.76 13.94
N GLY A 84 1.49 11.88 13.53
CA GLY A 84 2.34 12.72 14.38
C GLY A 84 3.85 12.51 14.19
N GLN A 85 4.29 11.85 13.12
CA GLN A 85 5.71 11.64 12.82
C GLN A 85 6.50 12.95 12.68
N SER A 86 5.90 13.95 12.00
CA SER A 86 6.53 15.27 11.81
C SER A 86 6.76 15.98 13.15
N VAL A 87 5.79 15.95 14.06
CA VAL A 87 5.89 16.61 15.37
C VAL A 87 6.97 15.99 16.23
N MET A 88 7.06 14.66 16.25
CA MET A 88 8.12 13.95 16.97
C MET A 88 9.51 14.36 16.47
N SER A 89 9.66 14.49 15.15
CA SER A 89 10.93 14.89 14.51
C SER A 89 11.35 16.33 14.83
N TYR A 90 10.41 17.28 14.92
CA TYR A 90 10.72 18.66 15.28
C TYR A 90 11.15 18.78 16.75
N TYR A 91 10.41 18.16 17.65
CA TYR A 91 10.66 18.29 19.08
C TYR A 91 11.92 17.55 19.54
N TYR A 92 12.33 16.51 18.81
CA TYR A 92 13.62 15.85 19.00
C TYR A 92 14.79 16.85 19.13
N SER A 93 14.85 17.85 18.24
CA SER A 93 15.91 18.87 18.25
C SER A 93 15.86 19.78 19.49
N VAL A 94 14.64 20.12 19.92
CA VAL A 94 14.39 20.95 21.11
C VAL A 94 14.79 20.18 22.37
N VAL A 95 14.39 18.92 22.50
CA VAL A 95 14.72 18.08 23.65
C VAL A 95 16.23 17.82 23.74
N LEU A 96 16.90 17.53 22.63
CA LEU A 96 18.36 17.36 22.62
C LEU A 96 19.09 18.62 23.10
N SER A 97 18.66 19.79 22.63
CA SER A 97 19.22 21.07 23.04
C SER A 97 19.03 21.32 24.54
N GLN A 98 17.87 20.95 25.08
CA GLN A 98 17.51 21.07 26.48
C GLN A 98 18.25 20.09 27.42
N VAL A 99 18.64 18.92 26.91
CA VAL A 99 19.49 17.93 27.62
C VAL A 99 20.95 18.38 27.72
N GLY A 100 21.32 19.47 27.03
CA GLY A 100 22.68 20.01 27.00
C GLY A 100 23.49 19.51 25.79
N ILE A 101 22.87 18.78 24.87
CA ILE A 101 23.46 18.40 23.58
C ILE A 101 23.16 19.53 22.60
N THR A 102 23.87 20.65 22.75
CA THR A 102 23.71 21.85 21.91
C THR A 102 24.60 21.84 20.66
N SER A 103 25.56 20.92 20.59
CA SER A 103 26.45 20.81 19.43
C SER A 103 25.68 20.25 18.23
N THR A 104 25.59 21.05 17.16
CA THR A 104 24.95 20.65 15.90
C THR A 104 25.55 19.35 15.34
N MET A 105 26.87 19.14 15.48
CA MET A 105 27.52 17.90 15.03
C MET A 105 26.97 16.67 15.78
N GLN A 106 26.74 16.78 17.09
CA GLN A 106 26.20 15.67 17.89
C GLN A 106 24.73 15.42 17.57
N GLN A 107 23.92 16.46 17.41
CA GLN A 107 22.50 16.32 17.02
C GLN A 107 22.36 15.66 15.65
N THR A 108 23.16 16.08 14.67
CA THR A 108 23.20 15.47 13.34
C THR A 108 23.70 14.03 13.41
N GLY A 109 24.69 13.73 14.24
CA GLY A 109 25.18 12.36 14.45
C GLY A 109 24.11 11.42 15.00
N ILE A 110 23.34 11.87 16.01
CA ILE A 110 22.22 11.08 16.57
C ILE A 110 21.10 10.95 15.53
N ASN A 111 20.81 12.00 14.76
CA ASN A 111 19.82 11.90 13.67
C ASN A 111 20.27 10.91 12.58
N GLY A 112 21.56 10.91 12.22
CA GLY A 112 22.12 9.91 11.31
C GLY A 112 21.98 8.49 11.84
N GLY A 113 22.23 8.29 13.14
CA GLY A 113 21.97 7.01 13.81
C GLY A 113 20.49 6.60 13.78
N LEU A 114 19.58 7.55 13.98
CA LEU A 114 18.14 7.35 13.85
C LEU A 114 17.76 6.94 12.43
N GLN A 115 18.35 7.54 11.39
CA GLN A 115 18.07 7.16 10.00
C GLN A 115 18.60 5.75 9.66
N ILE A 116 19.78 5.38 10.17
CA ILE A 116 20.29 4.01 10.01
C ILE A 116 19.37 3.01 10.71
N PHE A 117 18.90 3.34 11.91
CA PHE A 117 17.95 2.52 12.65
C PHE A 117 16.61 2.39 11.90
N ASN A 118 16.07 3.50 11.38
CA ASN A 118 14.87 3.51 10.54
C ASN A 118 15.02 2.65 9.29
N PHE A 119 16.19 2.66 8.65
CA PHE A 119 16.49 1.78 7.53
C PHE A 119 16.42 0.30 7.94
N LEU A 120 17.05 -0.07 9.06
CA LEU A 120 17.01 -1.45 9.57
C LEU A 120 15.59 -1.89 9.94
N CYS A 121 14.81 -1.01 10.58
CA CYS A 121 13.40 -1.25 10.90
C CYS A 121 12.51 -1.35 9.65
N SER A 122 12.81 -0.58 8.60
CA SER A 122 12.09 -0.68 7.34
C SER A 122 12.34 -2.02 6.65
N VAL A 123 13.60 -2.47 6.63
CA VAL A 123 13.98 -3.79 6.08
C VAL A 123 13.30 -4.92 6.84
N SER A 124 13.28 -4.87 8.18
CA SER A 124 12.57 -5.88 8.98
C SER A 124 11.05 -5.83 8.77
N GLY A 125 10.49 -4.63 8.55
CA GLY A 125 9.09 -4.41 8.17
C GLY A 125 8.70 -5.16 6.89
N ILE A 126 9.57 -5.16 5.86
CA ILE A 126 9.33 -5.89 4.60
C ILE A 126 9.17 -7.40 4.86
N PHE A 127 10.10 -8.02 5.60
CA PHE A 127 10.01 -9.46 5.91
C PHE A 127 8.79 -9.79 6.77
N MET A 128 8.41 -8.90 7.67
CA MET A 128 7.17 -9.06 8.44
C MET A 128 5.92 -8.90 7.55
N ALA A 129 5.96 -8.09 6.49
CA ALA A 129 4.81 -7.82 5.62
C ALA A 129 4.41 -9.00 4.75
N GLU A 130 5.35 -9.90 4.46
CA GLU A 130 5.06 -11.16 3.78
C GLU A 130 4.44 -12.19 4.74
N ARG A 131 4.82 -12.16 6.02
CA ARG A 131 4.42 -13.18 7.01
C ARG A 131 3.12 -12.83 7.73
N PHE A 132 2.88 -11.57 8.06
CA PHE A 132 1.73 -11.09 8.82
C PHE A 132 0.62 -10.51 7.93
N GLY A 133 -0.63 -10.51 8.42
CA GLY A 133 -1.75 -9.88 7.72
C GLY A 133 -1.64 -8.36 7.75
N ARG A 134 -2.14 -7.69 6.70
CA ARG A 134 -1.92 -6.26 6.48
C ARG A 134 -2.68 -5.44 7.52
N ARG A 135 -3.89 -5.87 7.90
CA ARG A 135 -4.66 -5.20 8.97
C ARG A 135 -3.98 -5.39 10.32
N THR A 136 -3.50 -6.60 10.62
CA THR A 136 -2.77 -6.87 11.86
C THR A 136 -1.52 -6.01 11.97
N MET A 137 -0.79 -5.78 10.88
CA MET A 137 0.37 -4.90 10.88
C MET A 137 0.01 -3.45 11.18
N TRP A 138 -1.03 -2.90 10.55
CA TRP A 138 -1.52 -1.56 10.86
C TRP A 138 -1.91 -1.42 12.33
N LEU A 139 -2.66 -2.39 12.88
CA LEU A 139 -3.10 -2.37 14.27
C LEU A 139 -1.93 -2.51 15.25
N VAL A 140 -0.97 -3.41 14.99
CA VAL A 140 0.23 -3.57 15.83
C VAL A 140 1.08 -2.30 15.81
N SER A 141 1.30 -1.72 14.63
CA SER A 141 2.05 -0.47 14.48
C SER A 141 1.39 0.69 15.24
N PHE A 142 0.10 0.95 15.01
CA PHE A 142 -0.61 2.02 15.72
C PHE A 142 -0.72 1.75 17.23
N GLY A 143 -0.88 0.49 17.64
CA GLY A 143 -0.85 0.12 19.06
C GLY A 143 0.50 0.42 19.72
N LEU A 144 1.61 0.06 19.07
CA LEU A 144 2.96 0.37 19.56
C LEU A 144 3.26 1.87 19.54
N MET A 145 2.75 2.60 18.54
CA MET A 145 2.84 4.06 18.48
C MET A 145 2.07 4.73 19.61
N ILE A 146 0.87 4.26 19.95
CA ILE A 146 0.09 4.74 21.10
C ILE A 146 0.88 4.52 22.40
N CYS A 147 1.40 3.30 22.62
CA CYS A 147 2.20 3.00 23.81
C CYS A 147 3.45 3.88 23.91
N SER A 148 4.18 4.05 22.80
CA SER A 148 5.38 4.89 22.74
C SER A 148 5.04 6.37 22.96
N ASN A 149 3.92 6.86 22.42
CA ASN A 149 3.46 8.22 22.61
C ASN A 149 3.04 8.50 24.07
N ILE A 150 2.39 7.55 24.74
CA ILE A 150 2.08 7.66 26.17
C ILE A 150 3.37 7.78 27.00
N LEU A 151 4.36 6.93 26.73
CA LEU A 151 5.67 7.03 27.39
C LEU A 151 6.34 8.38 27.12
N MET A 152 6.25 8.87 25.89
CA MET A 152 6.77 10.18 25.49
C MET A 152 6.13 11.32 26.29
N ILE A 153 4.80 11.29 26.45
CA ILE A 153 4.05 12.27 27.24
C ILE A 153 4.51 12.25 28.70
N ILE A 154 4.63 11.07 29.31
CA ILE A 154 5.05 10.92 30.70
C ILE A 154 6.46 11.47 30.91
N CYS A 155 7.42 11.09 30.06
CA CYS A 155 8.80 11.57 30.16
C CYS A 155 8.89 13.08 29.92
N SER A 156 8.11 13.62 28.98
CA SER A 156 8.06 15.06 28.70
C SER A 156 7.44 15.86 29.84
N ALA A 157 6.39 15.33 30.49
CA ALA A 157 5.76 15.95 31.66
C ALA A 157 6.71 15.98 32.87
N LEU A 158 7.37 14.85 33.17
CA LEU A 158 8.36 14.75 34.25
C LEU A 158 9.56 15.68 34.03
N TYR A 159 9.95 15.88 32.76
CA TYR A 159 10.98 16.83 32.40
C TYR A 159 10.53 18.28 32.60
N ALA A 160 9.30 18.62 32.18
CA ALA A 160 8.74 19.96 32.35
C ALA A 160 8.58 20.38 33.81
N GLU A 161 8.33 19.44 34.72
CA GLU A 161 8.29 19.68 36.17
C GLU A 161 9.69 19.79 36.81
N GLY A 162 10.77 19.62 36.04
CA GLY A 162 12.15 19.77 36.52
C GLY A 162 12.64 18.62 37.41
N ILE A 163 11.90 17.51 37.46
CA ILE A 163 12.13 16.41 38.40
C ILE A 163 13.38 15.59 38.03
N SER A 164 13.69 15.45 36.73
CA SER A 164 14.83 14.64 36.28
C SER A 164 15.39 15.08 34.94
N LYS A 165 16.68 15.46 34.91
CA LYS A 165 17.43 15.65 33.65
C LYS A 165 17.59 14.35 32.85
N ASN A 166 17.54 13.20 33.52
CA ASN A 166 17.64 11.89 32.86
C ASN A 166 16.39 11.56 32.02
N ALA A 167 15.25 12.23 32.27
CA ALA A 167 14.04 12.06 31.48
C ALA A 167 14.24 12.48 30.01
N GLY A 168 15.13 13.43 29.73
CA GLY A 168 15.42 13.85 28.36
C GLY A 168 16.20 12.80 27.54
N TYR A 169 17.06 12.00 28.16
CA TYR A 169 17.67 10.84 27.47
C TYR A 169 16.62 9.74 27.20
N GLY A 170 15.65 9.57 28.11
CA GLY A 170 14.52 8.65 27.93
C GLY A 170 13.66 9.01 26.72
N VAL A 171 13.38 10.30 26.51
CA VAL A 171 12.65 10.81 25.34
C VAL A 171 13.34 10.41 24.03
N VAL A 172 14.67 10.47 23.96
CA VAL A 172 15.41 10.04 22.76
C VAL A 172 15.17 8.57 22.48
N VAL A 173 15.31 7.69 23.48
CA VAL A 173 15.09 6.24 23.29
C VAL A 173 13.64 5.93 22.88
N ILE A 174 12.67 6.62 23.49
CA ILE A 174 11.25 6.47 23.15
C ILE A 174 10.98 6.93 21.72
N LEU A 175 11.69 7.95 21.24
CA LEU A 175 11.57 8.40 19.85
C LEU A 175 12.02 7.31 18.87
N PHE A 176 13.14 6.62 19.15
CA PHE A 176 13.56 5.47 18.34
C PHE A 176 12.47 4.39 18.34
N LEU A 177 11.83 4.11 19.47
CA LEU A 177 10.75 3.14 19.55
C LEU A 177 9.51 3.56 18.74
N TYR A 178 9.17 4.85 18.79
CA TYR A 178 8.07 5.42 18.01
C TYR A 178 8.34 5.30 16.51
N ASP A 179 9.54 5.68 16.08
CA ASP A 179 10.01 5.58 14.70
C ASP A 179 10.02 4.13 14.22
N ALA A 180 10.54 3.18 15.01
CA ALA A 180 10.48 1.75 14.69
C ALA A 180 9.03 1.29 14.49
N SER A 181 8.14 1.70 15.38
CA SER A 181 6.72 1.33 15.34
C SER A 181 6.04 1.86 14.08
N PHE A 182 6.33 3.10 13.68
CA PHE A 182 5.85 3.71 12.44
C PHE A 182 6.38 2.97 11.20
N ASN A 183 7.68 2.65 11.15
CA ASN A 183 8.31 2.01 10.00
C ASN A 183 7.84 0.58 9.73
N ILE A 184 7.38 -0.15 10.75
CA ILE A 184 6.89 -1.53 10.60
C ILE A 184 5.68 -1.62 9.66
N ALA A 185 4.77 -0.65 9.68
CA ALA A 185 3.55 -0.71 8.87
C ALA A 185 3.39 0.49 7.95
N CYS A 186 3.52 1.71 8.43
CA CYS A 186 3.11 2.91 7.69
C CYS A 186 3.89 3.06 6.37
N ASN A 187 5.21 2.88 6.38
CA ASN A 187 6.04 3.03 5.18
C ASN A 187 5.76 1.95 4.10
N PRO A 188 5.86 0.64 4.40
CA PRO A 188 5.63 -0.38 3.39
C PRO A 188 4.15 -0.50 3.00
N LEU A 189 3.21 -0.40 3.95
CA LEU A 189 1.80 -0.66 3.65
C LEU A 189 1.09 0.54 3.00
N LEU A 190 1.55 1.77 3.19
CA LEU A 190 0.96 2.94 2.52
C LEU A 190 0.90 2.75 1.01
N TYR A 191 2.02 2.34 0.40
CA TYR A 191 2.11 2.15 -1.04
C TYR A 191 1.54 0.81 -1.51
N CYS A 192 1.83 -0.29 -0.79
CA CYS A 192 1.32 -1.62 -1.14
C CYS A 192 -0.21 -1.67 -1.09
N TYR A 193 -0.81 -1.16 -0.02
CA TYR A 193 -2.27 -1.18 0.12
C TYR A 193 -2.95 -0.25 -0.91
N MET A 194 -2.33 0.88 -1.24
CA MET A 194 -2.84 1.77 -2.29
C MET A 194 -2.92 1.05 -3.66
N VAL A 195 -1.91 0.26 -4.03
CA VAL A 195 -1.93 -0.48 -5.30
C VAL A 195 -2.86 -1.69 -5.26
N GLU A 196 -3.08 -2.31 -4.09
CA GLU A 196 -4.04 -3.41 -3.89
C GLU A 196 -5.50 -2.95 -4.05
N VAL A 197 -5.85 -1.76 -3.53
CA VAL A 197 -7.23 -1.24 -3.57
C VAL A 197 -7.59 -0.61 -4.93
N LEU A 198 -6.58 -0.09 -5.66
CA LEU A 198 -6.79 0.62 -6.92
C LEU A 198 -6.63 -0.32 -8.14
N PRO A 199 -7.68 -0.49 -8.95
CA PRO A 199 -7.58 -1.26 -10.18
C PRO A 199 -6.65 -0.55 -11.18
N PHE A 200 -5.97 -1.34 -12.00
CA PHE A 200 -4.86 -0.91 -12.84
C PHE A 200 -5.18 0.34 -13.68
N TYR A 201 -6.37 0.38 -14.28
CA TYR A 201 -6.79 1.46 -15.17
C TYR A 201 -6.98 2.84 -14.51
N MET A 202 -7.20 2.92 -13.20
CA MET A 202 -7.35 4.18 -12.46
C MET A 202 -6.19 4.45 -11.50
N ARG A 203 -5.31 3.47 -11.29
CA ARG A 203 -4.22 3.50 -10.31
C ARG A 203 -3.33 4.71 -10.47
N ALA A 204 -2.80 4.97 -11.66
CA ALA A 204 -1.91 6.11 -11.89
C ALA A 204 -2.55 7.46 -11.52
N LYS A 205 -3.82 7.68 -11.89
CA LYS A 205 -4.54 8.93 -11.62
C LYS A 205 -4.88 9.07 -10.13
N ALA A 206 -5.39 8.00 -9.50
CA ALA A 206 -5.75 8.02 -8.10
C ALA A 206 -4.51 8.16 -7.20
N SER A 207 -3.41 7.49 -7.53
CA SER A 207 -2.12 7.65 -6.83
C SER A 207 -1.59 9.08 -6.96
N ALA A 208 -1.69 9.70 -8.14
CA ALA A 208 -1.29 11.10 -8.30
C ALA A 208 -2.08 12.06 -7.41
N VAL A 209 -3.40 11.85 -7.30
CA VAL A 209 -4.25 12.62 -6.38
C VAL A 209 -3.86 12.36 -4.92
N ALA A 210 -3.67 11.11 -4.53
CA ALA A 210 -3.28 10.74 -3.16
C ALA A 210 -1.93 11.34 -2.75
N VAL A 211 -0.93 11.30 -3.63
CA VAL A 211 0.40 11.91 -3.39
C VAL A 211 0.30 13.44 -3.33
N THR A 212 -0.49 14.05 -4.22
CA THR A 212 -0.71 15.51 -4.16
C THR A 212 -1.40 15.90 -2.86
N PHE A 213 -2.37 15.11 -2.41
CA PHE A 213 -3.07 15.32 -1.14
C PHE A 213 -2.12 15.19 0.05
N SER A 214 -1.27 14.16 0.07
CA SER A 214 -0.20 14.00 1.07
C SER A 214 0.73 15.22 1.11
N ALA A 215 1.16 15.74 -0.05
CA ALA A 215 2.01 16.92 -0.09
C ALA A 215 1.33 18.18 0.53
N VAL A 216 0.02 18.33 0.31
CA VAL A 216 -0.76 19.41 0.95
C VAL A 216 -0.84 19.21 2.47
N LEU A 217 -1.10 17.99 2.93
CA LEU A 217 -1.12 17.66 4.36
C LEU A 217 0.23 17.90 5.03
N LEU A 218 1.32 17.48 4.40
CA LEU A 218 2.68 17.71 4.90
C LEU A 218 3.00 19.20 4.99
N THR A 219 2.55 19.98 4.01
CA THR A 219 2.71 21.45 4.02
C THR A 219 1.92 22.06 5.17
N PHE A 220 0.67 21.64 5.37
CA PHE A 220 -0.16 22.07 6.50
C PHE A 220 0.51 21.77 7.84
N ASP A 221 0.99 20.54 8.01
CA ASP A 221 1.70 20.10 9.22
C ASP A 221 2.97 20.92 9.47
N ALA A 222 3.74 21.24 8.44
CA ALA A 222 4.96 22.04 8.59
C ALA A 222 4.69 23.42 9.19
N PHE A 223 3.58 24.08 8.81
CA PHE A 223 3.21 25.38 9.36
C PHE A 223 2.51 25.28 10.73
N VAL A 224 1.53 24.39 10.84
CA VAL A 224 0.68 24.30 12.04
C VAL A 224 1.46 23.74 13.22
N ASN A 225 2.36 22.77 13.01
CA ASN A 225 3.09 22.15 14.10
C ASN A 225 4.01 23.13 14.81
N SER A 226 4.70 24.02 14.08
CA SER A 226 5.54 25.03 14.71
C SER A 226 4.72 25.99 15.58
N ILE A 227 3.59 26.49 15.05
CA ILE A 227 2.71 27.43 15.77
C ILE A 227 2.09 26.77 17.00
N ALA A 228 1.62 25.52 16.86
CA ALA A 228 1.00 24.78 17.95
C ALA A 228 2.01 24.41 19.04
N LEU A 229 3.24 24.06 18.67
CA LEU A 229 4.31 23.77 19.63
C LEU A 229 4.72 25.00 20.44
N ASP A 230 4.80 26.17 19.81
CA ASP A 230 5.11 27.42 20.52
C ASP A 230 4.01 27.81 21.52
N ALA A 231 2.75 27.53 21.20
CA ALA A 231 1.61 27.87 22.05
C ALA A 231 1.34 26.85 23.17
N ILE A 232 1.48 25.55 22.89
CA ILE A 232 0.97 24.46 23.73
C ILE A 232 2.12 23.60 24.31
N GLY A 233 3.31 23.63 23.70
CA GLY A 233 4.48 22.88 24.12
C GLY A 233 4.23 21.36 24.13
N TRP A 234 4.69 20.69 25.19
CA TRP A 234 4.59 19.23 25.33
C TRP A 234 3.14 18.70 25.36
N LYS A 235 2.16 19.52 25.72
CA LYS A 235 0.74 19.09 25.75
C LYS A 235 0.20 18.79 24.35
N TYR A 236 0.88 19.24 23.30
CA TYR A 236 0.50 18.95 21.92
C TYR A 236 0.55 17.44 21.60
N TYR A 237 1.39 16.67 22.31
CA TYR A 237 1.43 15.21 22.19
C TYR A 237 0.11 14.55 22.60
N VAL A 238 -0.63 15.12 23.56
CA VAL A 238 -1.92 14.58 24.00
C VAL A 238 -2.96 14.68 22.88
N VAL A 239 -2.88 15.72 22.04
CA VAL A 239 -3.75 15.87 20.86
C VAL A 239 -3.47 14.75 19.86
N TYR A 240 -2.20 14.48 19.57
CA TYR A 240 -1.81 13.37 18.69
C TYR A 240 -2.13 12.00 19.28
N LEU A 241 -2.06 11.83 20.59
CA LEU A 241 -2.52 10.61 21.24
C LEU A 241 -4.01 10.36 20.95
N GLY A 242 -4.84 11.40 21.07
CA GLY A 242 -6.26 11.33 20.72
C GLY A 242 -6.49 10.99 19.25
N LEU A 243 -5.73 11.61 18.35
CA LEU A 243 -5.77 11.31 16.91
C LEU A 243 -5.34 9.87 16.62
N LEU A 244 -4.27 9.37 17.27
CA LEU A 244 -3.82 7.98 17.12
C LEU A 244 -4.89 6.98 17.53
N PHE A 245 -5.64 7.22 18.61
CA PHE A 245 -6.79 6.38 18.98
C PHE A 245 -7.92 6.45 17.95
N CYS A 246 -8.19 7.63 17.40
CA CYS A 246 -9.17 7.80 16.33
C CYS A 246 -8.77 7.01 15.08
N TRP A 247 -7.50 7.09 14.67
CA TRP A 247 -6.96 6.35 13.53
C TRP A 247 -6.93 4.85 13.78
N PHE A 248 -6.50 4.40 14.97
CA PHE A 248 -6.55 2.99 15.37
C PHE A 248 -7.97 2.44 15.26
N SER A 249 -8.97 3.19 15.73
CA SER A 249 -10.38 2.82 15.63
C SER A 249 -10.85 2.78 14.19
N LEU A 250 -10.48 3.78 13.37
CA LEU A 250 -10.83 3.84 11.97
C LEU A 250 -10.24 2.66 11.19
N ILE A 251 -8.97 2.32 11.41
CA ILE A 251 -8.32 1.14 10.84
C ILE A 251 -9.05 -0.12 11.27
N TYR A 252 -9.41 -0.24 12.55
CA TYR A 252 -10.11 -1.41 13.05
C TYR A 252 -11.47 -1.62 12.35
N PHE A 253 -12.25 -0.57 12.10
CA PHE A 253 -13.58 -0.67 11.50
C PHE A 253 -13.59 -0.63 9.96
N MET A 254 -12.72 0.16 9.33
CA MET A 254 -12.78 0.44 7.89
C MET A 254 -11.79 -0.36 7.03
N PHE A 255 -10.71 -0.91 7.59
CA PHE A 255 -9.71 -1.61 6.78
C PHE A 255 -10.04 -3.11 6.70
N PRO A 256 -10.50 -3.62 5.54
CA PRO A 256 -10.62 -5.05 5.31
C PRO A 256 -9.24 -5.72 5.28
N GLU A 257 -9.18 -6.97 5.73
CA GLU A 257 -7.96 -7.79 5.65
C GLU A 257 -7.69 -8.16 4.18
N THR A 258 -6.54 -7.75 3.63
CA THR A 258 -6.14 -8.08 2.24
C THR A 258 -5.23 -9.30 2.15
N LYS A 259 -4.92 -9.97 3.27
CA LYS A 259 -4.09 -11.17 3.25
C LYS A 259 -4.83 -12.31 2.53
N SER A 260 -4.15 -12.97 1.59
CA SER A 260 -4.60 -14.18 0.88
C SER A 260 -5.87 -14.05 0.01
N LEU A 261 -6.26 -12.83 -0.37
CA LEU A 261 -7.31 -12.62 -1.36
C LEU A 261 -6.68 -12.33 -2.74
N VAL A 262 -7.18 -12.99 -3.78
CA VAL A 262 -6.88 -12.65 -5.18
C VAL A 262 -7.39 -11.21 -5.42
N LEU A 263 -6.72 -10.41 -6.27
CA LEU A 263 -7.14 -9.01 -6.54
C LEU A 263 -8.63 -8.87 -6.87
N GLU A 264 -9.23 -9.92 -7.43
CA GLU A 264 -10.65 -10.03 -7.75
C GLU A 264 -11.56 -10.11 -6.52
N ASP A 265 -11.16 -10.81 -5.46
CA ASP A 265 -11.94 -10.92 -4.22
C ASP A 265 -11.95 -9.61 -3.41
N ILE A 266 -10.85 -8.84 -3.50
CA ILE A 266 -10.80 -7.47 -2.95
C ILE A 266 -11.77 -6.57 -3.72
N ALA A 267 -11.87 -6.71 -5.05
CA ALA A 267 -12.84 -5.97 -5.86
C ALA A 267 -14.30 -6.32 -5.48
N VAL A 268 -14.60 -7.59 -5.21
CA VAL A 268 -15.92 -8.06 -4.74
C VAL A 268 -16.32 -7.41 -3.42
N GLN A 269 -15.37 -7.28 -2.48
CA GLN A 269 -15.63 -6.69 -1.17
C GLN A 269 -15.91 -5.19 -1.23
N PHE A 270 -15.42 -4.47 -2.24
CA PHE A 270 -15.69 -3.06 -2.47
C PHE A 270 -16.91 -2.78 -3.37
N GLU A 271 -17.25 -3.69 -4.28
CA GLU A 271 -18.34 -3.51 -5.27
C GLU A 271 -19.68 -4.16 -4.87
N GLY A 272 -19.70 -5.03 -3.86
CA GLY A 272 -20.92 -5.75 -3.43
C GLY A 272 -21.38 -6.80 -4.44
N GLU A 273 -22.66 -7.21 -4.37
CA GLU A 273 -23.27 -8.30 -5.17
C GLU A 273 -22.96 -8.26 -6.68
N ARG A 274 -22.69 -7.07 -7.24
CA ARG A 274 -22.44 -6.89 -8.67
C ARG A 274 -21.15 -7.55 -9.16
N ALA A 275 -20.09 -7.51 -8.34
CA ALA A 275 -18.84 -8.20 -8.64
C ALA A 275 -18.92 -9.71 -8.31
N ALA A 276 -19.77 -10.10 -7.35
CA ALA A 276 -20.08 -11.51 -7.10
C ALA A 276 -20.81 -12.16 -8.28
N THR A 277 -21.71 -11.44 -8.97
CA THR A 277 -22.32 -11.90 -10.23
C THR A 277 -21.34 -11.98 -11.40
N VAL A 278 -20.36 -11.08 -11.48
CA VAL A 278 -19.30 -11.14 -12.51
C VAL A 278 -18.37 -12.33 -12.24
N LYS A 279 -17.97 -12.56 -10.98
CA LYS A 279 -17.22 -13.75 -10.57
C LYS A 279 -18.00 -15.04 -10.82
N ALA A 280 -19.30 -15.07 -10.53
CA ALA A 280 -20.16 -16.22 -10.83
C ALA A 280 -20.31 -16.43 -12.35
N GLY A 281 -20.33 -15.35 -13.15
CA GLY A 281 -20.35 -15.41 -14.60
C GLY A 281 -19.05 -15.92 -15.20
N ILE A 282 -17.89 -15.40 -14.76
CA ILE A 282 -16.55 -15.82 -15.21
C ILE A 282 -16.28 -17.26 -14.76
N ALA A 283 -16.59 -17.61 -13.51
CA ALA A 283 -16.45 -18.99 -13.03
C ALA A 283 -17.40 -19.96 -13.77
N ALA A 284 -18.59 -19.50 -14.19
CA ALA A 284 -19.48 -20.31 -15.01
C ALA A 284 -18.97 -20.44 -16.46
N GLU A 285 -18.38 -19.39 -17.05
CA GLU A 285 -17.75 -19.45 -18.37
C GLU A 285 -16.50 -20.36 -18.37
N ASP A 286 -15.65 -20.28 -17.34
CA ASP A 286 -14.50 -21.17 -17.17
C ASP A 286 -14.92 -22.63 -16.96
N PHE A 287 -16.02 -22.88 -16.23
CA PHE A 287 -16.58 -24.23 -16.06
C PHE A 287 -17.18 -24.77 -17.36
N VAL A 288 -17.84 -23.92 -18.16
CA VAL A 288 -18.42 -24.27 -19.46
C VAL A 288 -17.32 -24.50 -20.52
N HIS A 289 -16.27 -23.69 -20.55
CA HIS A 289 -15.13 -23.90 -21.44
C HIS A 289 -14.26 -25.09 -21.02
N GLY A 290 -14.12 -25.35 -19.71
CA GLY A 290 -13.49 -26.57 -19.19
C GLY A 290 -14.25 -27.83 -19.61
N HIS A 291 -15.59 -27.83 -19.54
CA HIS A 291 -16.41 -28.97 -19.96
C HIS A 291 -16.44 -29.18 -21.49
N SER A 292 -16.40 -28.10 -22.28
CA SER A 292 -16.32 -28.18 -23.74
C SER A 292 -14.97 -28.74 -24.20
N ARG A 293 -13.84 -28.34 -23.58
CA ARG A 293 -12.51 -28.92 -23.86
C ARG A 293 -12.43 -30.40 -23.48
N VAL A 294 -13.07 -30.82 -22.37
CA VAL A 294 -13.11 -32.24 -21.96
C VAL A 294 -13.98 -33.09 -22.90
N ASN A 295 -15.06 -32.53 -23.45
CA ASN A 295 -15.92 -33.24 -24.40
C ASN A 295 -15.32 -33.33 -25.81
N GLU A 296 -14.56 -32.34 -26.27
CA GLU A 296 -13.81 -32.44 -27.54
C GLU A 296 -12.68 -33.48 -27.46
N VAL A 297 -11.98 -33.58 -26.33
CA VAL A 297 -10.93 -34.59 -26.13
C VAL A 297 -11.50 -36.02 -26.07
N LYS A 298 -12.75 -36.21 -25.60
CA LYS A 298 -13.44 -37.52 -25.63
C LYS A 298 -14.12 -37.84 -26.97
N GLY A 299 -14.39 -36.84 -27.82
CA GLY A 299 -15.04 -37.02 -29.13
C GLY A 299 -14.08 -37.43 -30.27
N GLY A 300 -12.76 -37.32 -30.09
CA GLY A 300 -11.76 -37.52 -31.15
C GLY A 300 -11.11 -38.91 -31.22
N GLY A 301 -11.43 -39.84 -30.33
CA GLY A 301 -10.76 -41.16 -30.25
C GLY A 301 -11.73 -42.32 -30.45
N GLY A 302 -12.08 -42.65 -31.69
CA GLY A 302 -13.08 -43.67 -31.96
C GLY A 302 -13.13 -44.25 -33.37
N THR A 303 -11.99 -44.70 -33.92
CA THR A 303 -12.02 -45.70 -35.01
C THR A 303 -10.69 -46.46 -35.13
N THR A 304 -10.55 -47.58 -34.43
CA THR A 304 -9.72 -48.71 -34.90
C THR A 304 -10.33 -50.02 -34.42
N THR A 305 -11.19 -50.54 -35.29
CA THR A 305 -11.38 -51.94 -35.69
C THR A 305 -10.96 -53.03 -34.70
N ALA A 306 -11.97 -53.70 -34.14
CA ALA A 306 -11.85 -55.06 -33.64
C ALA A 306 -11.63 -56.03 -34.82
N MET A 307 -10.60 -56.88 -34.73
CA MET A 307 -10.61 -58.19 -35.37
C MET A 307 -10.25 -59.24 -34.32
N VAL A 308 -11.24 -60.07 -34.02
CA VAL A 308 -11.12 -61.39 -33.43
C VAL A 308 -11.14 -62.37 -34.60
N GLU A 309 -10.14 -63.24 -34.73
CA GLU A 309 -10.33 -64.65 -35.12
C GLU A 309 -9.03 -65.46 -35.06
N ALA A 310 -9.16 -66.65 -34.46
CA ALA A 310 -8.29 -67.85 -34.41
C ALA A 310 -6.97 -67.79 -33.61
#